data_AF-A0A7J6UVI2-F1
#
_entry.id   AF-A0A7J6UVI2-F1
#
_cell.length_a   1.000
_cell.length_b   1.000
_cell.length_c   1.000
_cell.angle_alpha   90.00
_cell.angle_beta   90.00
_cell.angle_gamma   90.00
#
_symmetry.space_group_name_H-M   'P 1'
#
loop_
_entity.id
_entity.type
_entity.pdbx_description
1 polymer ?
#
loop_
_entity_poly.entity_id
_entity_poly.type
_entity_poly.pdbx_seq_one_letter_code
_entity_poly.pdbx_strand_id
1 'polypeptide(L)'
;MDYLKSVVPSQFMADRGSNLVVIIPGSANVRIGLAAQQVPLNIPQCIARHIHSNGENQGAATLTLQDQMLNMQATPAQQLEREKAYDIIASLLKIPFLDEKSANNSFPRKTVRLDGSKPQNSRNDSTFTWTNVMEKNHKLPVDEDSEAKDVKRESLDQAKGFHGDPSSSAHVFRDYICGEEALKIPPSKPYRLRRPIRRGHLNISQQYPLQQVCEDMATIWDWILNDKLHIPQAERTMYSAILVVPETFDTRGISK
;
A
#
# COMPACT_ATOMS: atom_id res chain seq x y z
N MET A 1 29.80 26.82 5.06
CA MET A 1 28.45 27.27 5.48
C MET A 1 27.44 26.37 4.80
N ASP A 2 26.58 25.72 5.58
CA ASP A 2 25.55 24.82 5.06
C ASP A 2 24.43 25.66 4.43
N TYR A 3 24.56 25.96 3.14
CA TYR A 3 23.60 26.76 2.37
C TYR A 3 22.15 26.28 2.57
N LEU A 4 21.94 24.97 2.70
CA LEU A 4 20.62 24.36 2.94
C LEU A 4 20.02 24.70 4.32
N LYS A 5 20.82 25.07 5.32
CA LYS A 5 20.33 25.44 6.67
C LYS A 5 19.90 26.91 6.78
N SER A 6 20.32 27.76 5.84
CA SER A 6 20.07 29.21 5.87
C SER A 6 19.12 29.71 4.79
N VAL A 7 18.77 28.88 3.81
CA VAL A 7 17.89 29.27 2.70
C VAL A 7 16.43 29.29 3.15
N VAL A 8 15.76 30.41 2.90
CA VAL A 8 14.33 30.58 3.15
C VAL A 8 13.55 29.75 2.11
N PRO A 9 12.44 29.06 2.48
CA PRO A 9 11.70 28.21 1.56
C PRO A 9 11.30 28.88 0.24
N SER A 10 10.96 30.17 0.26
CA SER A 10 10.64 30.96 -0.93
C SER A 10 11.81 31.07 -1.92
N GLN A 11 13.03 31.22 -1.42
CA GLN A 11 14.23 31.32 -2.25
C GLN A 11 14.65 29.95 -2.79
N PHE A 12 14.47 28.89 -1.99
CA PHE A 12 14.67 27.52 -2.46
C PHE A 12 13.72 27.15 -3.60
N MET A 13 12.46 27.58 -3.51
CA MET A 13 11.48 27.40 -4.58
C MET A 13 11.82 28.23 -5.82
N ALA A 14 12.33 29.45 -5.67
CA ALA A 14 12.76 30.28 -6.79
C ALA A 14 13.97 29.67 -7.54
N ASP A 15 14.93 29.11 -6.82
CA ASP A 15 16.16 28.55 -7.41
C ASP A 15 15.94 27.15 -8.03
N ARG A 16 15.08 26.33 -7.43
CA ARG A 16 14.81 24.96 -7.90
C ARG A 16 13.60 24.85 -8.83
N GLY A 17 12.72 25.85 -8.82
CA GLY A 17 11.58 25.96 -9.73
C GLY A 17 10.63 24.75 -9.72
N SER A 18 10.27 24.29 -10.91
CA SER A 18 9.33 23.18 -11.14
C SER A 18 9.87 21.79 -10.77
N ASN A 19 11.18 21.63 -10.60
CA ASN A 19 11.82 20.33 -10.42
C ASN A 19 12.02 19.99 -8.94
N LEU A 20 11.02 20.31 -8.13
CA LEU A 20 11.06 20.10 -6.70
C LEU A 20 9.94 19.14 -6.30
N VAL A 21 10.30 17.99 -5.73
CA VAL A 21 9.34 17.01 -5.21
C VAL A 21 9.23 17.19 -3.70
N VAL A 22 8.01 17.31 -3.19
CA VAL A 22 7.73 17.32 -1.75
C VAL A 22 7.19 15.96 -1.35
N ILE A 23 7.77 15.35 -0.33
CA ILE A 23 7.37 14.05 0.22
C ILE A 23 7.02 14.24 1.70
N ILE A 24 5.78 13.92 2.06
CA ILE A 24 5.28 13.92 3.44
C ILE A 24 4.90 12.48 3.79
N PRO A 25 5.83 11.69 4.37
CA PRO A 25 5.55 10.36 4.87
C PRO A 25 4.43 10.34 5.92
N GLY A 26 3.67 9.26 5.97
CA GLY A 26 2.60 9.09 6.95
C GLY A 26 2.25 7.63 7.22
N SER A 27 1.64 7.37 8.39
CA SER A 27 1.31 5.99 8.80
C SER A 27 0.19 5.34 7.98
N ALA A 28 -0.74 6.15 7.49
CA ALA A 28 -1.82 5.70 6.62
C ALA A 28 -1.47 5.97 5.16
N ASN A 29 -1.19 7.24 4.84
CA ASN A 29 -0.93 7.71 3.50
C ASN A 29 0.35 8.54 3.46
N VAL A 30 1.07 8.46 2.34
CA VAL A 30 2.12 9.41 1.96
C VAL A 30 1.48 10.50 1.10
N ARG A 31 1.83 11.76 1.35
CA ARG A 31 1.52 12.86 0.43
C ARG A 31 2.76 13.19 -0.36
N ILE A 32 2.66 13.15 -1.68
CA ILE A 32 3.82 13.35 -2.56
C ILE A 32 3.41 14.05 -3.85
N GLY A 33 4.21 14.99 -4.31
CA GLY A 33 3.92 15.75 -5.52
C GLY A 33 4.99 16.78 -5.84
N LEU A 34 4.86 17.42 -7.00
CA LEU A 34 5.72 18.54 -7.37
C LEU A 34 5.32 19.79 -6.57
N ALA A 35 6.30 20.59 -6.14
CA ALA A 35 6.06 21.82 -5.38
C ALA A 35 5.27 22.87 -6.19
N ALA A 36 5.31 22.78 -7.52
CA ALA A 36 4.51 23.62 -8.42
C ALA A 36 3.04 23.18 -8.52
N GLN A 37 2.70 21.96 -8.09
CA GLN A 37 1.33 21.46 -8.11
C GLN A 37 0.54 21.95 -6.90
N GLN A 38 -0.72 22.33 -7.12
CA GLN A 38 -1.62 22.83 -6.07
C GLN A 38 -2.08 21.72 -5.10
N VAL A 39 -2.13 20.46 -5.57
CA VAL A 39 -2.65 19.33 -4.80
C VAL A 39 -1.67 18.17 -4.89
N PRO A 40 -1.08 17.70 -3.75
CA PRO A 40 -0.23 16.53 -3.76
C PRO A 40 -1.08 15.26 -3.94
N LEU A 41 -0.46 14.20 -4.47
CA LEU A 41 -1.06 12.87 -4.44
C LEU A 41 -1.15 12.40 -2.99
N ASN A 42 -2.26 11.77 -2.62
CA ASN A 42 -2.47 11.18 -1.30
C ASN A 42 -2.67 9.68 -1.47
N ILE A 43 -1.63 8.90 -1.19
CA ILE A 43 -1.55 7.49 -1.56
C ILE A 43 -1.33 6.64 -0.31
N PRO A 44 -2.04 5.51 -0.13
CA PRO A 44 -1.76 4.58 0.96
C PRO A 44 -0.28 4.18 1.03
N GLN A 45 0.37 4.39 2.17
CA GLN A 45 1.79 4.03 2.35
C GLN A 45 1.90 2.56 2.77
N CYS A 46 1.51 1.69 1.85
CA CYS A 46 1.55 0.25 2.03
C CYS A 46 2.05 -0.48 0.78
N ILE A 47 2.64 -1.65 1.03
CA ILE A 47 3.13 -2.57 0.02
C ILE A 47 2.73 -3.98 0.41
N ALA A 48 2.30 -4.77 -0.55
CA ALA A 48 2.07 -6.19 -0.39
C ALA A 48 3.16 -6.94 -1.16
N ARG A 49 3.92 -7.80 -0.47
CA ARG A 49 4.94 -8.64 -1.11
C ARG A 49 4.45 -10.08 -1.24
N HIS A 50 4.73 -10.69 -2.37
CA HIS A 50 4.44 -12.09 -2.60
C HIS A 50 5.24 -12.98 -1.64
N ILE A 51 4.59 -13.98 -1.07
CA ILE A 51 5.22 -14.97 -0.19
C ILE A 51 5.60 -16.16 -1.05
N HIS A 52 6.89 -16.27 -1.38
CA HIS A 52 7.40 -17.50 -2.01
C HIS A 52 7.33 -18.62 -0.97
N SER A 53 6.46 -19.59 -1.21
CA SER A 53 6.34 -20.78 -0.36
C SER A 53 7.57 -21.67 -0.57
N ASN A 54 8.66 -21.38 0.12
CA ASN A 54 9.64 -22.41 0.41
C ASN A 54 9.04 -23.23 1.54
N GLY A 55 8.82 -24.53 1.30
CA GLY A 55 8.08 -25.42 2.18
C GLY A 55 8.48 -25.30 3.65
N GLU A 56 7.48 -25.52 4.51
CA GLU A 56 7.50 -25.53 5.99
C GLU A 56 6.94 -24.26 6.67
N ASN A 57 5.85 -24.48 7.41
CA ASN A 57 5.01 -23.54 8.17
C ASN A 57 3.83 -22.91 7.43
N GLN A 58 2.92 -23.79 6.98
CA GLN A 58 1.51 -23.47 6.71
C GLN A 58 0.76 -23.21 8.03
N GLY A 59 1.03 -22.07 8.67
CA GLY A 59 0.24 -21.55 9.78
C GLY A 59 -0.30 -20.18 9.40
N ALA A 60 -1.49 -20.17 8.77
CA ALA A 60 -2.26 -18.97 8.42
C ALA A 60 -1.56 -17.98 7.46
N ALA A 61 -1.65 -18.25 6.15
CA ALA A 61 -1.47 -17.24 5.08
C ALA A 61 -2.62 -16.21 5.06
N THR A 62 -3.04 -15.75 6.24
CA THR A 62 -3.95 -14.63 6.42
C THR A 62 -3.11 -13.39 6.21
N LEU A 63 -3.62 -12.38 5.48
CA LEU A 63 -3.10 -11.01 5.47
C LEU A 63 -2.86 -10.57 6.93
N THR A 64 -1.67 -10.85 7.45
CA THR A 64 -1.39 -10.63 8.86
C THR A 64 -1.07 -9.16 8.94
N LEU A 65 -2.12 -8.34 9.05
CA LEU A 65 -2.04 -7.09 9.77
C LEU A 65 -1.70 -7.45 11.22
N GLN A 66 -0.47 -7.91 11.43
CA GLN A 66 0.06 -8.09 12.76
C GLN A 66 0.32 -6.67 13.23
N ASP A 67 -0.67 -6.12 13.93
CA ASP A 67 -0.49 -4.88 14.65
C ASP A 67 0.58 -5.19 15.69
N GLN A 68 1.80 -4.78 15.38
CA GLN A 68 2.93 -4.90 16.28
C GLN A 68 2.54 -4.04 17.47
N MET A 69 2.17 -4.72 18.57
CA MET A 69 2.02 -4.04 19.85
C MET A 69 3.31 -3.27 20.06
N LEU A 70 3.22 -1.94 20.17
CA LEU A 70 4.35 -1.14 20.63
C LEU A 70 4.88 -1.79 21.90
N ASN A 71 6.19 -1.79 22.09
CA ASN A 71 6.88 -2.32 23.27
C ASN A 71 6.48 -1.64 24.60
N MET A 72 5.39 -0.86 24.63
CA MET A 72 4.81 -0.28 25.82
C MET A 72 3.72 -1.22 26.34
N GLN A 73 4.12 -2.18 27.17
CA GLN A 73 3.19 -2.93 28.01
C GLN A 73 2.46 -1.92 28.90
N ALA A 74 1.15 -1.78 28.73
CA ALA A 74 0.36 -0.91 29.59
C ALA A 74 0.41 -1.45 31.02
N THR A 75 0.71 -0.59 31.98
CA THR A 75 0.68 -1.00 33.40
C THR A 75 -0.77 -1.30 33.81
N PRO A 76 -0.99 -2.12 34.86
CA PRO A 76 -2.34 -2.35 35.38
C PRO A 76 -3.09 -1.05 35.75
N ALA A 77 -2.35 -0.02 36.19
CA ALA A 77 -2.91 1.31 36.47
C ALA A 77 -3.42 2.00 35.18
N GLN A 78 -2.62 1.99 34.12
CA GLN A 78 -3.01 2.55 32.82
C GLN A 78 -4.19 1.79 32.20
N GLN A 79 -4.25 0.47 32.41
CA GLN A 79 -5.39 -0.36 32.00
C GLN A 79 -6.67 0.09 32.72
N LEU A 80 -6.63 0.27 34.04
CA LEU A 80 -7.76 0.73 34.84
C LEU A 80 -8.20 2.16 34.47
N GLU A 81 -7.26 3.07 34.24
CA GLU A 81 -7.56 4.42 33.75
C GLU A 81 -8.23 4.39 32.39
N ARG A 82 -7.77 3.52 31.48
CA ARG A 82 -8.39 3.32 30.17
C ARG A 82 -9.81 2.76 30.28
N GLU A 83 -10.05 1.79 31.16
CA GLU A 83 -11.38 1.24 31.42
C GLU A 83 -12.33 2.32 31.96
N LYS A 84 -11.89 3.10 32.96
CA LYS A 84 -12.65 4.26 33.47
C LYS A 84 -12.96 5.29 32.38
N ALA A 85 -11.99 5.57 31.50
CA ALA A 85 -12.20 6.49 30.39
C ALA A 85 -13.28 5.97 29.42
N TYR A 86 -13.29 4.66 29.12
CA TYR A 86 -14.34 4.07 28.30
C TYR A 86 -15.72 4.17 28.95
N ASP A 87 -15.82 3.95 30.27
CA ASP A 87 -17.09 4.08 30.98
C ASP A 87 -17.62 5.52 30.97
N ILE A 88 -16.73 6.50 31.20
CA ILE A 88 -17.08 7.92 31.11
C ILE A 88 -17.57 8.26 29.70
N ILE A 89 -16.85 7.83 28.66
CA ILE A 89 -17.23 8.09 27.26
C ILE A 89 -18.57 7.42 26.94
N ALA A 90 -18.76 6.16 27.31
CA ALA A 90 -20.00 5.43 27.08
C ALA A 90 -21.20 6.10 27.76
N SER A 91 -21.01 6.56 29.01
CA SER A 91 -22.01 7.33 29.75
C SER A 91 -22.34 8.67 29.07
N LEU A 92 -21.32 9.45 28.68
CA LEU A 92 -21.49 10.71 27.95
C LEU A 92 -22.22 10.52 26.61
N LEU A 93 -21.89 9.45 25.90
CA LEU A 93 -22.51 9.09 24.62
C LEU A 93 -23.86 8.38 24.79
N LYS A 94 -24.31 8.11 26.02
CA LYS A 94 -25.54 7.36 26.36
C LYS A 94 -25.58 5.99 25.67
N ILE A 95 -24.43 5.33 25.55
CA ILE A 95 -24.33 3.96 25.04
C ILE A 95 -24.72 3.03 26.19
N PRO A 96 -25.81 2.23 26.06
CA PRO A 96 -26.25 1.35 27.15
C PRO A 96 -25.21 0.27 27.41
N PHE A 97 -24.85 0.07 28.67
CA PHE A 97 -23.96 -1.01 29.08
C PHE A 97 -24.67 -2.36 28.95
N LEU A 98 -23.94 -3.42 28.58
CA LEU A 98 -24.51 -4.76 28.38
C LEU A 98 -25.15 -5.33 29.66
N ASP A 99 -24.64 -4.94 30.83
CA ASP A 99 -25.09 -5.42 32.15
C ASP A 99 -26.25 -4.59 32.74
N GLU A 100 -26.65 -3.51 32.06
CA GLU A 100 -27.82 -2.72 32.45
C GLU A 100 -29.09 -3.49 32.08
N LYS A 101 -29.52 -4.39 32.98
CA LYS A 101 -30.86 -4.99 32.95
C LYS A 101 -31.87 -3.86 33.02
N SER A 102 -32.39 -3.51 31.86
CA SER A 102 -33.35 -2.43 31.63
C SER A 102 -34.66 -2.80 32.33
N ALA A 103 -34.81 -2.36 33.58
CA ALA A 103 -36.03 -2.61 34.32
C ALA A 103 -37.23 -1.84 33.77
N ASN A 104 -37.06 -0.78 32.97
CA ASN A 104 -38.19 0.03 32.49
C ASN A 104 -37.88 0.86 31.21
N ASN A 105 -37.52 0.22 30.10
CA ASN A 105 -37.51 0.92 28.80
C ASN A 105 -38.29 0.10 27.76
N SER A 106 -39.45 0.61 27.35
CA SER A 106 -40.31 0.07 26.29
C SER A 106 -39.76 0.34 24.87
N PHE A 107 -38.53 0.81 24.75
CA PHE A 107 -37.91 1.01 23.45
C PHE A 107 -37.33 -0.34 22.97
N PRO A 108 -37.81 -0.90 21.84
CA PRO A 108 -37.19 -2.08 21.30
C PRO A 108 -35.71 -1.75 21.06
N ARG A 109 -34.80 -2.57 21.59
CA ARG A 109 -33.41 -2.63 21.11
C ARG A 109 -33.51 -2.97 19.63
N LYS A 110 -33.61 -1.94 18.78
CA LYS A 110 -33.32 -2.06 17.37
C LYS A 110 -31.82 -2.29 17.33
N THR A 111 -31.43 -3.56 17.38
CA THR A 111 -30.22 -3.98 16.69
C THR A 111 -30.43 -3.57 15.25
N VAL A 112 -29.96 -2.37 14.91
CA VAL A 112 -29.76 -2.01 13.53
C VAL A 112 -28.65 -2.95 13.08
N ARG A 113 -29.04 -4.07 12.47
CA ARG A 113 -28.21 -4.65 11.42
C ARG A 113 -27.93 -3.48 10.50
N LEU A 114 -26.67 -3.08 10.41
CA LEU A 114 -26.22 -1.94 9.64
C LEU A 114 -26.31 -2.25 8.13
N ASP A 115 -27.48 -2.67 7.66
CA ASP A 115 -27.90 -2.67 6.27
C ASP A 115 -28.98 -1.59 6.17
N GLY A 116 -28.54 -0.33 6.09
CA GLY A 116 -29.47 0.78 6.25
C GLY A 116 -28.93 2.17 5.93
N SER A 117 -27.94 2.30 5.04
CA SER A 117 -27.76 3.56 4.32
C SER A 117 -28.80 3.60 3.19
N LYS A 118 -29.83 4.46 3.30
CA LYS A 118 -30.62 4.83 2.13
C LYS A 118 -29.68 5.49 1.11
N PRO A 119 -29.60 4.99 -0.13
CA PRO A 119 -28.72 5.56 -1.15
C PRO A 119 -29.40 6.82 -1.69
N GLN A 120 -28.99 7.98 -1.19
CA GLN A 120 -29.31 9.25 -1.83
C GLN A 120 -28.10 9.68 -2.68
N ASN A 121 -28.28 9.41 -3.97
CA ASN A 121 -27.70 10.05 -5.14
C ASN A 121 -26.19 9.95 -5.42
N SER A 122 -25.94 9.04 -6.37
CA SER A 122 -25.07 9.23 -7.53
C SER A 122 -23.63 9.62 -7.24
N ARG A 123 -22.88 8.66 -6.73
CA ARG A 123 -21.53 8.45 -7.25
C ARG A 123 -21.39 6.96 -7.44
N ASN A 124 -21.44 6.55 -8.71
CA ASN A 124 -21.28 5.20 -9.25
C ASN A 124 -20.77 4.23 -8.19
N ASP A 125 -21.64 3.31 -7.79
CA ASP A 125 -21.28 2.18 -6.94
C ASP A 125 -20.18 1.43 -7.68
N SER A 126 -18.93 1.82 -7.43
CA SER A 126 -17.79 1.23 -8.09
C SER A 126 -17.74 -0.17 -7.54
N THR A 127 -18.21 -1.13 -8.33
CA THR A 127 -18.05 -2.55 -8.06
C THR A 127 -16.66 -2.74 -7.46
N PHE A 128 -16.59 -3.27 -6.24
CA PHE A 128 -15.32 -3.43 -5.55
C PHE A 128 -14.42 -4.33 -6.40
N THR A 129 -13.49 -3.72 -7.12
CA THR A 129 -12.59 -4.43 -8.03
C THR A 129 -11.41 -4.94 -7.24
N TRP A 130 -11.33 -6.26 -7.06
CA TRP A 130 -10.15 -6.93 -6.52
C TRP A 130 -8.95 -6.69 -7.44
N THR A 131 -7.77 -6.52 -6.83
CA THR A 131 -6.52 -6.37 -7.57
C THR A 131 -6.18 -7.65 -8.32
N ASN A 132 -5.85 -7.51 -9.61
CA ASN A 132 -5.27 -8.61 -10.37
C ASN A 132 -3.80 -8.79 -9.97
N VAL A 133 -3.55 -9.83 -9.18
CA VAL A 133 -2.21 -10.18 -8.67
C VAL A 133 -1.31 -10.89 -9.68
N MET A 134 -1.85 -11.26 -10.85
CA MET A 134 -1.13 -12.01 -11.86
C MET A 134 -0.55 -11.07 -12.92
N GLU A 135 0.61 -11.44 -13.44
CA GLU A 135 1.24 -10.82 -14.60
C GLU A 135 1.47 -11.85 -15.70
N LYS A 136 1.37 -11.41 -16.96
CA LYS A 136 1.69 -12.25 -18.12
C LYS A 136 3.21 -12.35 -18.20
N ASN A 137 3.74 -13.57 -18.23
CA ASN A 137 5.17 -13.79 -18.37
C ASN A 137 5.65 -13.28 -19.74
N HIS A 138 6.37 -12.15 -19.78
CA HIS A 138 7.02 -11.65 -20.99
C HIS A 138 8.43 -12.20 -21.20
N LYS A 139 8.85 -13.21 -20.41
CA LYS A 139 10.14 -13.89 -20.58
C LYS A 139 10.09 -14.96 -21.67
N LEU A 140 10.00 -14.53 -22.93
CA LEU A 140 10.47 -15.31 -24.08
C LEU A 140 11.32 -14.36 -24.94
N PRO A 141 12.49 -14.78 -25.46
CA PRO A 141 13.24 -13.99 -26.42
C PRO A 141 12.38 -13.85 -27.68
N VAL A 142 12.16 -12.61 -28.11
CA VAL A 142 11.72 -12.32 -29.47
C VAL A 142 12.97 -12.46 -30.33
N ASP A 143 13.13 -13.60 -31.00
CA ASP A 143 14.00 -13.67 -32.16
C ASP A 143 13.28 -12.89 -33.28
N GLU A 144 13.72 -11.65 -33.47
CA GLU A 144 13.60 -11.00 -34.77
C GLU A 144 14.46 -11.77 -35.75
N ASP A 145 13.84 -12.38 -36.76
CA ASP A 145 14.54 -12.51 -38.04
C ASP A 145 13.56 -12.21 -39.18
N SER A 146 13.91 -11.15 -39.91
CA SER A 146 13.32 -10.82 -41.20
C SER A 146 14.21 -11.42 -42.28
N GLU A 147 13.66 -12.21 -43.19
CA GLU A 147 13.78 -11.96 -44.63
C GLU A 147 13.06 -13.02 -45.47
N ALA A 148 12.50 -12.53 -46.58
CA ALA A 148 11.69 -13.26 -47.54
C ALA A 148 12.53 -14.17 -48.45
N LYS A 149 11.93 -15.28 -48.94
CA LYS A 149 11.98 -15.68 -50.35
C LYS A 149 10.93 -16.72 -50.75
N ASP A 150 10.35 -16.42 -51.89
CA ASP A 150 9.41 -17.16 -52.73
C ASP A 150 10.01 -18.48 -53.28
N VAL A 151 9.20 -19.55 -53.40
CA VAL A 151 9.08 -20.47 -54.55
C VAL A 151 8.10 -21.62 -54.23
N LYS A 152 7.12 -21.75 -55.13
CA LYS A 152 6.03 -22.72 -55.26
C LYS A 152 6.48 -24.17 -55.52
N ARG A 153 5.76 -25.18 -54.99
CA ARG A 153 5.40 -26.47 -55.66
C ARG A 153 4.42 -27.31 -54.83
N GLU A 154 3.43 -27.85 -55.51
CA GLU A 154 2.28 -28.63 -55.01
C GLU A 154 2.62 -30.11 -54.78
N SER A 155 2.00 -30.74 -53.77
CA SER A 155 1.36 -32.08 -53.89
C SER A 155 0.62 -32.49 -52.61
N LEU A 156 -0.55 -33.08 -52.83
CA LEU A 156 -1.56 -33.66 -51.93
C LEU A 156 -1.04 -34.87 -51.13
N ASP A 157 -1.33 -34.97 -49.81
CA ASP A 157 -2.20 -36.02 -49.19
C ASP A 157 -2.06 -36.20 -47.66
N GLN A 158 -3.21 -36.52 -47.05
CA GLN A 158 -3.46 -37.32 -45.84
C GLN A 158 -3.30 -36.75 -44.40
N ALA A 159 -4.48 -36.45 -43.85
CA ALA A 159 -4.97 -36.61 -42.49
C ALA A 159 -4.08 -37.33 -41.43
N LYS A 160 -3.92 -36.68 -40.27
CA LYS A 160 -4.33 -37.19 -38.94
C LYS A 160 -4.16 -36.10 -37.88
N GLY A 161 -5.23 -35.84 -37.13
CA GLY A 161 -5.30 -34.74 -36.17
C GLY A 161 -4.41 -34.92 -34.95
N PHE A 162 -4.16 -33.82 -34.24
CA PHE A 162 -4.01 -33.76 -32.79
C PHE A 162 -4.27 -32.30 -32.37
N HIS A 163 -5.05 -32.14 -31.30
CA HIS A 163 -5.51 -30.87 -30.75
C HIS A 163 -4.37 -29.84 -30.62
N GLY A 164 -4.56 -28.67 -31.23
CA GLY A 164 -3.82 -27.49 -30.85
C GLY A 164 -4.27 -27.06 -29.46
N ASP A 165 -3.39 -27.24 -28.48
CA ASP A 165 -3.50 -26.57 -27.18
C ASP A 165 -2.63 -25.32 -27.27
N PRO A 166 -3.19 -24.10 -27.38
CA PRO A 166 -2.39 -22.91 -27.45
C PRO A 166 -1.89 -22.60 -26.04
N SER A 167 -0.63 -22.97 -25.78
CA SER A 167 0.30 -22.26 -24.91
C SER A 167 -0.33 -21.68 -23.64
N SER A 168 -0.36 -22.49 -22.58
CA SER A 168 -0.52 -22.04 -21.20
C SER A 168 0.46 -20.88 -20.92
N SER A 169 -0.03 -19.66 -21.09
CA SER A 169 0.65 -18.46 -20.62
C SER A 169 0.72 -18.60 -19.11
N ALA A 170 1.87 -19.04 -18.61
CA ALA A 170 2.09 -19.22 -17.19
C ALA A 170 1.92 -17.85 -16.52
N HIS A 171 0.77 -17.63 -15.91
CA HIS A 171 0.50 -16.41 -15.15
C HIS A 171 1.34 -16.51 -13.88
N VAL A 172 2.23 -15.54 -13.65
CA VAL A 172 3.10 -15.47 -12.46
C VAL A 172 2.53 -14.41 -11.52
N PHE A 173 2.65 -14.62 -10.21
CA PHE A 173 2.30 -13.59 -9.22
C PHE A 173 3.27 -12.42 -9.30
N ARG A 174 2.77 -11.18 -9.24
CA ARG A 174 3.62 -9.98 -9.14
C ARG A 174 4.45 -10.04 -7.84
N ASP A 175 5.74 -9.73 -7.91
CA ASP A 175 6.61 -9.77 -6.72
C ASP A 175 6.12 -8.82 -5.61
N TYR A 176 5.58 -7.67 -5.99
CA TYR A 176 4.99 -6.71 -5.07
C TYR A 176 3.84 -5.90 -5.70
N ILE A 177 2.99 -5.32 -4.85
CA ILE A 177 1.87 -4.45 -5.20
C ILE A 177 1.86 -3.30 -4.20
N CYS A 178 1.71 -2.06 -4.66
CA CYS A 178 1.79 -0.85 -3.82
C CYS A 178 0.45 -0.10 -3.73
N GLY A 179 0.32 0.75 -2.71
CA GLY A 179 -0.77 1.71 -2.60
C GLY A 179 -2.16 1.08 -2.46
N GLU A 180 -3.14 1.68 -3.14
CA GLU A 180 -4.55 1.25 -3.10
C GLU A 180 -4.75 -0.19 -3.58
N GLU A 181 -3.97 -0.63 -4.58
CA GLU A 181 -4.04 -2.00 -5.08
C GLU A 181 -3.61 -3.02 -4.03
N ALA A 182 -2.67 -2.67 -3.15
CA ALA A 182 -2.22 -3.55 -2.08
C ALA A 182 -3.31 -3.81 -1.03
N LEU A 183 -4.22 -2.84 -0.84
CA LEU A 183 -5.36 -2.95 0.09
C LEU A 183 -6.51 -3.79 -0.49
N LYS A 184 -6.54 -3.96 -1.81
CA LYS A 184 -7.58 -4.70 -2.56
C LYS A 184 -7.10 -6.07 -3.01
N ILE A 185 -6.12 -6.66 -2.33
CA ILE A 185 -5.69 -8.04 -2.60
C ILE A 185 -6.64 -9.01 -1.88
N PRO A 186 -7.17 -10.04 -2.57
CA PRO A 186 -8.01 -11.04 -1.91
C PRO A 186 -7.25 -11.74 -0.79
N PRO A 187 -7.89 -11.99 0.37
CA PRO A 187 -7.25 -12.64 1.52
C PRO A 187 -6.80 -14.09 1.22
N SER A 188 -7.30 -14.68 0.14
CA SER A 188 -6.91 -16.02 -0.32
C SER A 188 -5.58 -16.04 -1.09
N LYS A 189 -4.98 -14.88 -1.39
CA LYS A 189 -3.74 -14.79 -2.18
C LYS A 189 -2.50 -14.73 -1.28
N PRO A 190 -1.36 -15.30 -1.71
CA PRO A 190 -0.16 -15.42 -0.89
C PRO A 190 0.64 -14.11 -0.82
N TYR A 191 0.02 -13.04 -0.32
CA TYR A 191 0.67 -11.75 -0.15
C TYR A 191 0.70 -11.33 1.31
N ARG A 192 1.79 -10.68 1.71
CA ARG A 192 1.94 -10.05 3.02
C ARG A 192 1.88 -8.55 2.88
N LEU A 193 0.82 -7.94 3.41
CA LEU A 193 0.66 -6.49 3.47
C LEU A 193 1.54 -5.89 4.58
N ARG A 194 2.32 -4.87 4.24
CA ARG A 194 3.23 -4.15 5.13
C ARG A 194 2.98 -2.64 5.04
N ARG A 195 3.21 -1.97 6.17
CA ARG A 195 3.21 -0.50 6.29
C ARG A 195 4.54 -0.08 6.89
N PRO A 196 5.43 0.60 6.13
CA PRO A 196 6.74 1.00 6.64
C PRO A 196 6.69 2.03 7.77
N ILE A 197 5.61 2.83 7.85
CA ILE A 197 5.42 3.82 8.92
C ILE A 197 4.17 3.45 9.72
N ARG A 198 4.28 3.49 11.05
CA ARG A 198 3.18 3.28 11.98
C ARG A 198 3.30 4.23 13.16
N ARG A 199 2.19 4.91 13.49
CA ARG A 199 2.08 5.88 14.60
C ARG A 199 3.20 6.92 14.61
N GLY A 200 3.60 7.40 13.43
CA GLY A 200 4.66 8.40 13.26
C GLY A 200 6.10 7.88 13.34
N HIS A 201 6.31 6.57 13.44
CA HIS A 201 7.64 5.95 13.49
C HIS A 201 7.82 4.91 12.38
N LEU A 202 9.08 4.56 12.10
CA LEU A 202 9.40 3.39 11.27
C LEU A 202 8.88 2.12 11.96
N ASN A 203 8.20 1.27 11.21
CA ASN A 203 7.56 0.05 11.70
C ASN A 203 8.56 -1.10 11.85
N ILE A 204 9.53 -0.93 12.75
CA ILE A 204 10.63 -1.89 12.95
C ILE A 204 10.23 -2.93 14.00
N SER A 205 10.39 -4.22 13.67
CA SER A 205 10.20 -5.35 14.59
C SER A 205 11.04 -6.56 14.19
N GLN A 206 10.93 -7.63 14.98
CA GLN A 206 11.54 -8.93 14.67
C GLN A 206 11.10 -9.49 13.31
N GLN A 207 9.82 -9.32 12.94
CA GLN A 207 9.28 -9.78 11.65
C GLN A 207 9.40 -8.75 10.50
N TYR A 208 9.85 -7.53 10.80
CA TYR A 208 10.02 -6.44 9.83
C TYR A 208 11.23 -5.58 10.20
N PRO A 209 12.46 -6.06 9.88
CA PRO A 209 13.69 -5.38 10.27
C PRO A 209 13.89 -4.08 9.49
N LEU A 210 14.74 -3.19 10.02
CA LEU A 210 15.02 -1.86 9.45
C LEU A 210 15.36 -1.91 7.96
N GLN A 211 16.20 -2.86 7.54
CA GLN A 211 16.57 -3.00 6.13
C GLN A 211 15.34 -3.19 5.24
N GLN A 212 14.46 -4.11 5.63
CA GLN A 212 13.24 -4.37 4.87
C GLN A 212 12.28 -3.17 4.90
N VAL A 213 12.21 -2.44 6.02
CA VAL A 213 11.44 -1.19 6.12
C VAL A 213 11.94 -0.15 5.12
N CYS A 214 13.26 0.03 5.02
CA CYS A 214 13.88 0.96 4.09
C CYS A 214 13.66 0.53 2.63
N GLU A 215 13.84 -0.75 2.30
CA GLU A 215 13.57 -1.29 0.97
C GLU A 215 12.10 -1.10 0.56
N ASP A 216 11.17 -1.36 1.48
CA ASP A 216 9.73 -1.21 1.24
C ASP A 216 9.35 0.28 1.08
N MET A 217 9.92 1.19 1.88
CA MET A 217 9.75 2.63 1.67
C MET A 217 10.28 3.09 0.31
N ALA A 218 11.50 2.69 -0.03
CA ALA A 218 12.13 3.02 -1.30
C ALA A 218 11.30 2.49 -2.47
N THR A 219 10.82 1.24 -2.40
CA THR A 219 9.98 0.62 -3.43
C THR A 219 8.66 1.38 -3.60
N ILE A 220 7.99 1.77 -2.50
CA ILE A 220 6.76 2.55 -2.57
C ILE A 220 7.00 3.92 -3.22
N TRP A 221 8.04 4.64 -2.80
CA TRP A 221 8.31 5.98 -3.35
C TRP A 221 8.81 5.92 -4.78
N ASP A 222 9.64 4.93 -5.14
CA ASP A 222 10.08 4.66 -6.50
C ASP A 222 8.88 4.42 -7.42
N TRP A 223 7.95 3.55 -7.00
CA TRP A 223 6.70 3.30 -7.70
C TRP A 223 5.84 4.56 -7.88
N ILE A 224 5.70 5.39 -6.83
CA ILE A 224 4.92 6.63 -6.95
C ILE A 224 5.58 7.61 -7.93
N LEU A 225 6.91 7.78 -7.84
CA LEU A 225 7.66 8.67 -8.73
C LEU A 225 7.53 8.22 -10.19
N ASN A 226 7.70 6.92 -10.46
CA ASN A 226 7.63 6.37 -11.82
C ASN A 226 6.19 6.36 -12.36
N ASP A 227 5.25 5.75 -11.64
CA ASP A 227 3.92 5.41 -12.18
C ASP A 227 2.90 6.53 -12.01
N LYS A 228 3.03 7.37 -10.98
CA LYS A 228 2.02 8.38 -10.64
C LYS A 228 2.48 9.80 -10.95
N LEU A 229 3.77 10.08 -10.79
CA LEU A 229 4.35 11.39 -11.11
C LEU A 229 5.08 11.41 -12.46
N HIS A 230 5.27 10.25 -13.10
CA HIS A 230 5.95 10.13 -14.38
C HIS A 230 7.35 10.73 -14.37
N ILE A 231 8.12 10.42 -13.31
CA ILE A 231 9.52 10.82 -13.11
C ILE A 231 10.38 9.54 -13.10
N PRO A 232 10.83 9.07 -14.28
CA PRO A 232 11.69 7.90 -14.40
C PRO A 232 13.01 8.08 -13.65
N GLN A 233 13.65 6.97 -13.28
CA GLN A 233 14.93 6.99 -12.54
C GLN A 233 16.03 7.81 -13.23
N ALA A 234 16.07 7.81 -14.57
CA ALA A 234 17.06 8.56 -15.36
C ALA A 234 16.95 10.09 -15.18
N GLU A 235 15.75 10.61 -14.91
CA GLU A 235 15.50 12.05 -14.80
C GLU A 235 15.62 12.56 -13.37
N ARG A 236 15.70 11.67 -12.36
CA ARG A 236 15.70 12.05 -10.94
C ARG A 236 16.85 12.95 -10.54
N THR A 237 17.97 12.93 -11.28
CA THR A 237 19.11 13.82 -11.07
C THR A 237 18.76 15.30 -11.30
N MET A 238 17.73 15.57 -12.09
CA MET A 238 17.24 16.93 -12.35
C MET A 238 16.30 17.45 -11.26
N TYR A 239 15.83 16.57 -10.37
CA TYR A 239 14.91 16.91 -9.30
C TYR A 239 15.62 17.05 -7.96
N SER A 240 15.12 17.98 -7.14
CA SER A 240 15.42 18.05 -5.71
C SER A 240 14.23 17.52 -4.92
N ALA A 241 14.47 16.98 -3.72
CA ALA A 241 13.40 16.48 -2.85
C ALA A 241 13.41 17.20 -1.50
N ILE A 242 12.22 17.54 -1.01
CA ILE A 242 11.98 17.96 0.38
C ILE A 242 11.25 16.82 1.08
N LEU A 243 11.88 16.28 2.12
CA LEU A 243 11.25 15.31 3.01
C LEU A 243 10.75 16.04 4.26
N VAL A 244 9.42 16.08 4.44
CA VAL A 244 8.80 16.69 5.61
C VAL A 244 8.63 15.63 6.69
N VAL A 245 9.43 15.75 7.75
CA VAL A 245 9.44 14.79 8.86
C VAL A 245 8.89 15.47 10.12
N PRO A 246 7.91 14.87 10.82
CA PRO A 246 7.45 15.39 12.11
C PRO A 246 8.59 15.45 13.13
N GLU A 247 8.53 16.40 14.07
CA GLU A 247 9.52 16.52 15.14
C GLU A 247 9.63 15.24 16.00
N THR A 248 8.53 14.51 16.13
CA THR A 248 8.46 13.25 16.89
C THR A 248 9.02 12.04 16.13
N PHE A 249 9.45 12.21 14.88
CA PHE A 249 10.00 11.10 14.11
C PHE A 249 11.36 10.71 14.67
N ASP A 250 11.54 9.42 14.88
CA ASP A 250 12.73 8.87 15.51
C ASP A 250 13.99 9.15 14.65
N THR A 251 14.90 9.97 15.17
CA THR A 251 16.11 10.45 14.48
C THR A 251 17.13 9.34 14.24
N ARG A 252 16.96 8.16 14.83
CA ARG A 252 17.82 6.98 14.58
C ARG A 252 17.88 6.56 13.10
N GLY A 253 16.90 6.96 12.29
CA GLY A 253 16.87 6.69 10.85
C GLY A 253 17.28 7.85 9.93
N ILE A 254 17.57 9.04 10.47
CA ILE A 254 17.79 10.28 9.68
C ILE A 254 19.29 10.61 9.54
N SER A 255 20.16 9.98 10.33
CA SER A 255 21.60 10.21 10.27
C SER A 255 22.30 9.26 9.28
N LYS A 256 22.48 9.71 8.04
CA LYS A 256 23.63 9.36 7.18
C LYS A 256 24.02 10.56 6.32
#